data_AF-A0A8T3X853-F1
#
_entry.id   AF-A0A8T3X853-F1
#
_cell.length_a   1.000
_cell.length_b   1.000
_cell.length_c   1.000
_cell.angle_alpha   90.00
_cell.angle_beta   90.00
_cell.angle_gamma   90.00
#
_symmetry.space_group_name_H-M   'P 1'
#
loop_
_entity.id
_entity.type
_entity.pdbx_description
1 polymer ?
#
loop_
_entity_poly.entity_id
_entity_poly.type
_entity_poly.pdbx_seq_one_letter_code
_entity_poly.pdbx_strand_id
1 'polypeptide(L)'
;MEIIKLPPKEIIVPGEFDIADETALRIYFNIAVRGYSEAIPPVVVTNENLFPETREEYLNYIRNEVRTHKKSGEGLMEIRGGSLIDPDAYLERCEKKAEQFEKCIARSPFYLLDGNHRSVALSLAGKAIHAYELKTQDDLKQLKEISCRNEIPEFPHKEYRSLKRLVYSFESWLRHKLEELHMDRPLNVQEKVDFLVRNDDLPDYMRVHYCRLKRRER
;
A
#
# COMPACT_ATOMS: atom_id res chain seq x y z
N MET A 1 -2.27 10.38 15.96
CA MET A 1 -2.80 9.46 14.92
C MET A 1 -4.31 9.62 14.92
N GLU A 2 -4.93 9.78 13.76
CA GLU A 2 -6.38 10.02 13.65
C GLU A 2 -7.08 8.85 12.97
N ILE A 3 -8.36 8.61 13.33
CA ILE A 3 -9.21 7.66 12.63
C ILE A 3 -10.04 8.43 11.61
N ILE A 4 -9.90 8.06 10.34
CA ILE A 4 -10.65 8.63 9.22
C ILE A 4 -11.50 7.56 8.53
N LYS A 5 -12.54 8.00 7.82
CA LYS A 5 -13.38 7.15 6.97
C LYS A 5 -13.06 7.44 5.51
N LEU A 6 -12.61 6.43 4.78
CA LEU A 6 -12.18 6.55 3.40
C LEU A 6 -13.07 5.69 2.47
N PRO A 7 -13.46 6.22 1.30
CA PRO A 7 -14.04 5.39 0.26
C PRO A 7 -12.96 4.51 -0.38
N PRO A 8 -13.28 3.29 -0.85
CA PRO A 8 -12.31 2.37 -1.45
C PRO A 8 -11.51 2.95 -2.64
N LYS A 9 -12.09 3.91 -3.37
CA LYS A 9 -11.44 4.56 -4.52
C LYS A 9 -10.28 5.50 -4.16
N GLU A 10 -10.14 5.86 -2.89
CA GLU A 10 -9.13 6.83 -2.40
C GLU A 10 -7.88 6.17 -1.80
N ILE A 11 -7.87 4.84 -1.69
CA ILE A 11 -6.78 4.08 -1.08
C ILE A 11 -6.08 3.27 -2.15
N ILE A 12 -4.82 3.60 -2.45
CA ILE A 12 -3.92 2.80 -3.26
C ILE A 12 -3.51 1.55 -2.50
N VAL A 13 -3.62 0.42 -3.16
CA VAL A 13 -3.24 -0.87 -2.60
C VAL A 13 -1.96 -1.39 -3.21
N PRO A 14 -1.23 -2.23 -2.46
CA PRO A 14 -0.21 -3.04 -3.06
C PRO A 14 -0.81 -3.89 -4.20
N GLY A 15 -0.22 -3.86 -5.39
CA GLY A 15 -0.68 -4.56 -6.60
C GLY A 15 -0.66 -6.09 -6.52
N GLU A 16 -0.49 -6.67 -5.33
CA GLU A 16 -0.74 -8.09 -5.10
C GLU A 16 -2.19 -8.38 -5.45
N PHE A 17 -2.40 -9.19 -6.48
CA PHE A 17 -3.75 -9.61 -6.85
C PHE A 17 -4.26 -10.67 -5.89
N ASP A 18 -3.38 -11.47 -5.31
CA ASP A 18 -3.77 -12.57 -4.43
C ASP A 18 -4.21 -12.07 -3.05
N ILE A 19 -5.23 -12.75 -2.52
CA ILE A 19 -5.62 -12.68 -1.12
C ILE A 19 -4.82 -13.77 -0.41
N ALA A 20 -3.70 -13.39 0.20
CA ALA A 20 -2.78 -14.33 0.86
C ALA A 20 -3.42 -15.21 1.96
N ASP A 21 -4.59 -14.81 2.47
CA ASP A 21 -5.33 -15.54 3.50
C ASP A 21 -6.84 -15.39 3.25
N GLU A 22 -7.42 -16.35 2.53
CA GLU A 22 -8.86 -16.38 2.27
C GLU A 22 -9.67 -16.46 3.58
N THR A 23 -9.16 -17.14 4.61
CA THR A 23 -9.87 -17.29 5.89
C THR A 23 -10.05 -15.94 6.57
N ALA A 24 -8.99 -15.14 6.65
CA ALA A 24 -9.05 -13.79 7.19
C ALA A 24 -10.06 -12.92 6.40
N LEU A 25 -10.00 -12.95 5.06
CA LEU A 25 -10.94 -12.22 4.22
C LEU A 25 -12.40 -12.62 4.49
N ARG A 26 -12.67 -13.93 4.59
CA ARG A 26 -14.01 -14.47 4.88
C ARG A 26 -14.55 -14.00 6.22
N ILE A 27 -13.71 -13.97 7.26
CA ILE A 27 -14.08 -13.49 8.59
C ILE A 27 -14.49 -12.01 8.51
N TYR A 28 -13.64 -11.16 7.96
CA TYR A 28 -13.91 -9.72 7.87
C TYR A 28 -15.13 -9.41 7.01
N PHE A 29 -15.28 -10.08 5.86
CA PHE A 29 -16.45 -9.89 5.00
C PHE A 29 -17.74 -10.26 5.73
N ASN A 30 -17.77 -11.40 6.43
CA ASN A 30 -18.95 -11.83 7.18
C ASN A 30 -19.32 -10.87 8.32
N ILE A 31 -18.32 -10.32 9.02
CA ILE A 31 -18.53 -9.27 10.03
C ILE A 31 -19.16 -8.03 9.39
N ALA A 32 -18.62 -7.58 8.25
CA ALA A 32 -19.08 -6.37 7.55
C ALA A 32 -20.52 -6.50 7.02
N VAL A 33 -20.86 -7.60 6.35
CA VAL A 33 -22.21 -7.81 5.78
C VAL A 33 -23.29 -8.00 6.85
N ARG A 34 -22.91 -8.44 8.06
CA ARG A 34 -23.80 -8.54 9.22
C ARG A 34 -24.03 -7.20 9.94
N GLY A 35 -23.40 -6.12 9.48
CA GLY A 35 -23.57 -4.79 10.05
C GLY A 35 -22.63 -4.46 11.21
N TYR A 36 -21.64 -5.31 11.48
CA TYR A 36 -20.65 -5.12 12.55
C TYR A 36 -19.33 -4.55 12.02
N SER A 37 -19.35 -3.73 10.97
CA SER A 37 -18.13 -3.20 10.34
C SER A 37 -17.25 -2.39 11.29
N GLU A 38 -17.83 -1.76 12.31
CA GLU A 38 -17.11 -1.02 13.36
C GLU A 38 -16.25 -1.92 14.26
N ALA A 39 -16.51 -3.24 14.28
CA ALA A 39 -15.69 -4.22 15.00
C ALA A 39 -14.45 -4.66 14.20
N ILE A 40 -14.35 -4.28 12.92
CA ILE A 40 -13.17 -4.57 12.09
C ILE A 40 -12.09 -3.55 12.46
N PRO A 41 -10.88 -3.99 12.85
CA PRO A 41 -9.79 -3.08 13.16
C PRO A 41 -9.52 -2.13 12.00
N PRO A 42 -9.23 -0.84 12.25
CA PRO A 42 -8.91 0.09 11.18
C PRO A 42 -7.72 -0.39 10.34
N VAL A 43 -7.73 -0.08 9.05
CA VAL A 43 -6.55 -0.25 8.19
C VAL A 43 -5.51 0.82 8.52
N VAL A 44 -4.26 0.64 8.09
CA VAL A 44 -3.22 1.66 8.29
C VAL A 44 -2.95 2.34 6.97
N VAL A 45 -3.08 3.65 6.93
CA VAL A 45 -2.82 4.46 5.75
C VAL A 45 -1.89 5.62 6.04
N THR A 46 -1.33 6.16 4.98
CA THR A 46 -0.56 7.40 4.99
C THR A 46 -0.96 8.21 3.78
N ASN A 47 -1.01 9.54 3.92
CA ASN A 47 -1.22 10.43 2.79
C ASN A 47 0.08 10.58 1.97
N GLU A 48 -0.04 10.78 0.66
CA GLU A 48 1.09 11.08 -0.25
C GLU A 48 1.87 12.34 0.20
N ASN A 49 1.18 13.31 0.81
CA ASN A 49 1.73 14.64 1.14
C ASN A 49 2.67 14.65 2.36
N LEU A 50 3.02 13.47 2.89
CA LEU A 50 3.88 13.35 4.07
C LEU A 50 5.35 13.52 3.81
N PHE A 51 5.76 13.47 2.54
CA PHE A 51 7.11 13.76 2.12
C PHE A 51 7.04 14.92 1.13
N PRO A 52 7.23 16.16 1.60
CA PRO A 52 7.28 17.34 0.72
C PRO A 52 8.52 17.34 -0.18
N GLU A 53 9.33 16.28 -0.11
CA GLU A 53 10.49 16.12 -0.95
C GLU A 53 10.04 16.02 -2.39
N THR A 54 10.22 17.12 -3.11
CA THR A 54 10.06 17.16 -4.56
C THR A 54 10.81 15.98 -5.17
N ARG A 55 10.42 15.51 -6.36
CA ARG A 55 11.20 14.52 -7.12
C ARG A 55 12.70 14.81 -7.09
N GLU A 56 13.08 16.09 -7.11
CA GLU A 56 14.47 16.52 -7.02
C GLU A 56 15.16 16.14 -5.71
N GLU A 57 14.48 16.25 -4.57
CA GLU A 57 15.02 15.86 -3.26
C GLU A 57 15.20 14.34 -3.15
N TYR A 58 14.26 13.55 -3.66
CA TYR A 58 14.42 12.09 -3.77
C TYR A 58 15.58 11.72 -4.69
N LEU A 59 15.65 12.32 -5.87
CA LEU A 59 16.76 12.09 -6.80
C LEU A 59 18.09 12.52 -6.19
N ASN A 60 18.13 13.60 -5.41
CA ASN A 60 19.32 14.02 -4.69
C ASN A 60 19.74 13.03 -3.60
N TYR A 61 18.79 12.43 -2.89
CA TYR A 61 19.08 11.34 -1.96
C TYR A 61 19.72 10.14 -2.68
N ILE A 62 19.12 9.68 -3.79
CA ILE A 62 19.65 8.56 -4.59
C ILE A 62 21.02 8.90 -5.19
N ARG A 63 21.19 10.11 -5.74
CA ARG A 63 22.48 10.59 -6.27
C ARG A 63 23.56 10.60 -5.18
N ASN A 64 23.21 11.00 -3.96
CA ASN A 64 24.14 10.98 -2.83
C ASN A 64 24.50 9.55 -2.41
N GLU A 65 23.56 8.63 -2.41
CA GLU A 65 23.79 7.21 -2.16
C GLU A 65 24.75 6.63 -3.22
N VAL A 66 24.44 6.80 -4.51
CA VAL A 66 25.27 6.39 -5.66
C VAL A 66 26.66 7.00 -5.57
N ARG A 67 26.77 8.30 -5.25
CA ARG A 67 28.05 9.00 -5.10
C ARG A 67 28.87 8.44 -3.94
N THR A 68 28.22 8.11 -2.83
CA THR A 68 28.89 7.53 -1.66
C THR A 68 29.42 6.14 -1.99
N HIS A 69 28.64 5.34 -2.71
CA HIS A 69 29.06 4.03 -3.20
C HIS A 69 30.25 4.13 -4.16
N LYS A 70 30.18 5.00 -5.16
CA LYS A 70 31.32 5.22 -6.08
C LYS A 70 32.60 5.62 -5.35
N LYS A 71 32.49 6.33 -4.22
CA LYS A 71 33.64 6.72 -3.40
C LYS A 71 34.23 5.57 -2.58
N SER A 72 33.48 4.50 -2.28
CA SER A 72 34.02 3.33 -1.59
C SER A 72 34.93 2.49 -2.50
N GLY A 73 34.88 2.72 -3.82
CA GLY A 73 35.64 1.94 -4.81
C GLY A 73 34.98 0.62 -5.17
N GLU A 74 33.78 0.35 -4.65
CA GLU A 74 32.98 -0.81 -5.00
C GLU A 74 32.39 -0.62 -6.41
N GLY A 75 32.69 -1.56 -7.33
CA GLY A 75 32.30 -1.44 -8.74
C GLY A 75 30.79 -1.59 -8.98
N LEU A 76 30.11 -2.44 -8.21
CA LEU A 76 28.68 -2.69 -8.33
C LEU A 76 27.98 -2.39 -7.01
N MET A 77 26.76 -1.85 -7.08
CA MET A 77 25.87 -1.64 -5.94
C MET A 77 25.03 -2.89 -5.70
N GLU A 78 25.02 -3.39 -4.48
CA GLU A 78 24.05 -4.40 -4.07
C GLU A 78 22.69 -3.73 -3.80
N ILE A 79 21.65 -4.19 -4.49
CA ILE A 79 20.27 -3.77 -4.25
C ILE A 79 19.52 -4.83 -3.42
N ARG A 80 18.45 -4.40 -2.73
CA ARG A 80 17.55 -5.32 -2.02
C ARG A 80 17.13 -6.46 -2.95
N GLY A 81 17.43 -7.69 -2.54
CA GLY A 81 17.29 -8.90 -3.36
C GLY A 81 18.63 -9.53 -3.79
N GLY A 82 19.76 -8.97 -3.35
CA GLY A 82 21.10 -9.53 -3.58
C GLY A 82 21.62 -9.37 -5.00
N SER A 83 20.94 -8.57 -5.83
CA SER A 83 21.38 -8.29 -7.19
C SER A 83 22.42 -7.18 -7.19
N LEU A 84 23.42 -7.31 -8.06
CA LEU A 84 24.44 -6.29 -8.28
C LEU A 84 24.07 -5.45 -9.50
N ILE A 85 24.16 -4.13 -9.39
CA ILE A 85 23.83 -3.18 -10.47
C ILE A 85 24.92 -2.13 -10.61
N ASP A 86 25.17 -1.70 -11.84
CA ASP A 86 26.00 -0.53 -12.11
C ASP A 86 25.38 0.72 -11.44
N PRO A 87 26.15 1.55 -10.71
CA PRO A 87 25.60 2.69 -9.98
C PRO A 87 24.91 3.74 -10.89
N ASP A 88 25.40 3.95 -12.12
CA ASP A 88 24.78 4.89 -13.06
C ASP A 88 23.51 4.30 -13.68
N ALA A 89 23.52 3.00 -14.01
CA ALA A 89 22.31 2.29 -14.41
C ALA A 89 21.25 2.28 -13.30
N TYR A 90 21.66 2.18 -12.03
CA TYR A 90 20.77 2.31 -10.88
C TYR A 90 20.18 3.72 -10.79
N LEU A 91 20.99 4.77 -10.97
CA LEU A 91 20.51 6.15 -11.00
C LEU A 91 19.52 6.40 -12.14
N GLU A 92 19.85 6.02 -13.37
CA GLU A 92 18.97 6.17 -14.55
C GLU A 92 17.65 5.43 -14.34
N ARG A 93 17.72 4.20 -13.79
CA ARG A 93 16.54 3.42 -13.42
C ARG A 93 15.70 4.19 -12.40
N CYS A 94 16.30 4.72 -11.34
CA CYS A 94 15.60 5.53 -10.34
C CYS A 94 14.98 6.82 -10.91
N GLU A 95 15.65 7.49 -11.86
CA GLU A 95 15.14 8.69 -12.53
C GLU A 95 13.92 8.42 -13.40
N LYS A 96 13.96 7.38 -14.25
CA LYS A 96 12.81 6.92 -15.03
C LYS A 96 11.64 6.50 -14.13
N LYS A 97 11.96 5.84 -13.01
CA LYS A 97 10.98 5.38 -12.02
C LYS A 97 10.28 6.54 -11.33
N ALA A 98 11.02 7.59 -10.93
CA ALA A 98 10.43 8.78 -10.31
C ALA A 98 9.42 9.47 -11.24
N GLU A 99 9.71 9.53 -12.54
CA GLU A 99 8.80 10.14 -13.54
C GLU A 99 7.49 9.36 -13.72
N GLN A 100 7.54 8.03 -13.76
CA GLN A 100 6.34 7.18 -13.86
C GLN A 100 5.48 7.27 -12.61
N PHE A 101 6.13 7.38 -11.45
CA PHE A 101 5.50 7.43 -10.14
C PHE A 101 4.69 8.73 -9.95
N GLU A 102 5.23 9.90 -10.34
CA GLU A 102 4.51 11.18 -10.33
C GLU A 102 3.23 11.15 -11.18
N LYS A 103 3.24 10.45 -12.32
CA LYS A 103 2.06 10.30 -13.19
C LYS A 103 0.96 9.44 -12.56
N CYS A 104 1.33 8.52 -11.67
CA CYS A 104 0.43 7.54 -11.06
C CYS A 104 -0.22 8.03 -9.76
N ILE A 105 0.52 8.81 -8.97
CA ILE A 105 0.11 9.22 -7.62
C ILE A 105 -0.88 10.37 -7.60
N ALA A 106 -0.82 11.24 -8.61
CA ALA A 106 -1.68 12.42 -8.75
C ALA A 106 -3.21 12.16 -8.79
N ARG A 107 -3.68 10.94 -8.50
CA ARG A 107 -5.07 10.50 -8.59
C ARG A 107 -5.65 9.90 -7.31
N SER A 108 -4.87 9.55 -6.28
CA SER A 108 -5.42 8.90 -5.07
C SER A 108 -4.70 9.32 -3.79
N PRO A 109 -5.42 9.82 -2.76
CA PRO A 109 -4.79 10.54 -1.64
C PRO A 109 -4.06 9.66 -0.62
N PHE A 110 -4.32 8.34 -0.54
CA PHE A 110 -3.77 7.48 0.52
C PHE A 110 -3.11 6.21 0.02
N TYR A 111 -2.01 5.80 0.67
CA TYR A 111 -1.38 4.49 0.51
C TYR A 111 -1.77 3.54 1.64
N LEU A 112 -2.14 2.31 1.29
CA LEU A 112 -2.42 1.25 2.24
C LEU A 112 -1.11 0.62 2.75
N LEU A 113 -0.72 0.96 3.98
CA LEU A 113 0.47 0.41 4.63
C LEU A 113 0.19 -0.94 5.30
N ASP A 114 -1.03 -1.17 5.79
CA ASP A 114 -1.47 -2.46 6.33
C ASP A 114 -3.00 -2.61 6.26
N GLY A 115 -3.48 -3.85 6.16
CA GLY A 115 -4.90 -4.17 6.22
C GLY A 115 -5.55 -4.53 4.88
N ASN A 116 -4.80 -5.12 3.95
CA ASN A 116 -5.28 -5.54 2.62
C ASN A 116 -6.60 -6.33 2.66
N HIS A 117 -6.67 -7.38 3.48
CA HIS A 117 -7.90 -8.20 3.62
C HIS A 117 -9.07 -7.40 4.20
N ARG A 118 -8.80 -6.49 5.15
CA ARG A 118 -9.82 -5.66 5.80
C ARG A 118 -10.41 -4.65 4.81
N SER A 119 -9.56 -3.98 4.03
CA SER A 119 -10.01 -3.03 2.99
C SER A 119 -10.81 -3.73 1.88
N VAL A 120 -10.36 -4.91 1.42
CA VAL A 120 -11.07 -5.70 0.41
C VAL A 120 -12.42 -6.17 0.95
N ALA A 121 -12.48 -6.73 2.16
CA ALA A 121 -13.72 -7.16 2.80
C ALA A 121 -14.75 -6.02 2.94
N LEU A 122 -14.31 -4.87 3.46
CA LEU A 122 -15.17 -3.70 3.64
C LEU A 122 -15.69 -3.17 2.30
N SER A 123 -14.82 -3.11 1.28
CA SER A 123 -15.22 -2.68 -0.06
C SER A 123 -16.21 -3.67 -0.71
N LEU A 124 -15.97 -4.99 -0.58
CA LEU A 124 -16.91 -6.03 -1.05
C LEU A 124 -18.29 -5.91 -0.39
N ALA A 125 -18.35 -5.50 0.87
CA ALA A 125 -19.58 -5.31 1.64
C ALA A 125 -20.22 -3.92 1.45
N GLY A 126 -19.66 -3.05 0.60
CA GLY A 126 -20.16 -1.68 0.39
C GLY A 126 -20.07 -0.80 1.64
N LYS A 127 -19.05 -1.02 2.47
CA LYS A 127 -18.81 -0.28 3.71
C LYS A 127 -17.67 0.72 3.54
N ALA A 128 -17.75 1.82 4.27
CA ALA A 128 -16.63 2.75 4.40
C ALA A 128 -15.45 2.06 5.08
N ILE A 129 -14.23 2.45 4.70
CA ILE A 129 -13.01 1.90 5.27
C ILE A 129 -12.55 2.81 6.41
N HIS A 130 -12.50 2.27 7.62
CA HIS A 130 -11.95 2.96 8.77
C HIS A 130 -10.44 2.81 8.75
N ALA A 131 -9.72 3.91 8.84
CA ALA A 131 -8.26 3.91 8.72
C ALA A 131 -7.59 4.73 9.82
N TYR A 132 -6.49 4.22 10.36
CA TYR A 132 -5.50 5.01 11.07
C TYR A 132 -4.65 5.76 10.06
N GLU A 133 -4.77 7.08 10.05
CA GLU A 133 -3.90 7.93 9.24
C GLU A 133 -2.63 8.26 10.03
N LEU A 134 -1.49 7.80 9.50
CA LEU A 134 -0.18 8.17 10.00
C LEU A 134 0.25 9.47 9.33
N LYS A 135 0.48 10.54 10.11
CA LYS A 135 0.94 11.85 9.65
C LYS A 135 2.33 12.22 10.18
N THR A 136 2.82 11.52 11.19
CA THR A 136 4.05 11.88 11.87
C THR A 136 4.82 10.64 12.31
N GLN A 137 6.08 10.82 12.69
CA GLN A 137 6.87 9.75 13.30
C GLN A 137 6.27 9.27 14.63
N ASP A 138 5.65 10.18 15.38
CA ASP A 138 4.97 9.86 16.62
C ASP A 138 3.74 8.99 16.37
N ASP A 139 3.04 9.17 15.25
CA ASP A 139 1.92 8.28 14.88
C ASP A 139 2.39 6.85 14.62
N LEU A 140 3.53 6.69 13.92
CA LEU A 140 4.13 5.37 13.71
C LEU A 140 4.54 4.73 15.04
N LYS A 141 5.11 5.51 15.97
CA LYS A 141 5.46 5.02 17.30
C LYS A 141 4.21 4.57 18.07
N GLN A 142 3.17 5.39 18.10
CA GLN A 142 1.88 5.07 18.73
C GLN A 142 1.25 3.82 18.13
N LEU A 143 1.22 3.69 16.80
CA LEU A 143 0.69 2.49 16.13
C LEU A 143 1.42 1.22 16.57
N LYS A 144 2.74 1.27 16.69
CA LYS A 144 3.54 0.14 17.16
C LYS A 144 3.25 -0.21 18.62
N GLU A 145 3.07 0.78 19.48
CA GLU A 145 2.70 0.56 20.89
C GLU A 145 1.32 -0.12 21.00
N ILE A 146 0.34 0.35 20.23
CA ILE A 146 -1.02 -0.26 20.16
C ILE A 146 -0.92 -1.71 19.67
N SER A 147 -0.13 -1.97 18.62
CA SER A 147 0.10 -3.33 18.10
C SER A 147 0.78 -4.24 19.13
N CYS A 148 1.77 -3.73 19.88
CA CYS A 148 2.42 -4.49 20.96
C CYS A 148 1.48 -4.85 22.12
N ARG A 149 0.39 -4.08 22.31
CA ARG A 149 -0.67 -4.37 23.30
C ARG A 149 -1.76 -5.30 22.76
N ASN A 150 -1.65 -5.79 21.52
CA ASN A 150 -2.66 -6.60 20.83
C ASN A 150 -4.04 -5.91 20.70
N GLU A 151 -4.08 -4.58 20.73
CA GLU A 151 -5.32 -3.81 20.52
C GLU A 151 -5.74 -3.78 19.05
N ILE A 152 -4.77 -4.02 18.15
CA ILE A 152 -4.96 -4.22 16.72
C ILE A 152 -4.17 -5.47 16.28
N PRO A 153 -4.50 -6.07 15.12
CA PRO A 153 -3.68 -7.13 14.53
C PRO A 153 -2.21 -6.71 14.41
N GLU A 154 -1.31 -7.69 14.43
CA GLU A 154 0.13 -7.44 14.35
C GLU A 154 0.47 -6.59 13.13
N PHE A 155 1.12 -5.44 13.35
CA PHE A 155 1.61 -4.58 12.29
C PHE A 155 2.94 -5.17 11.78
N PRO A 156 3.02 -5.65 10.53
CA PRO A 156 4.17 -6.45 10.06
C PRO A 156 5.45 -5.63 9.84
N HIS A 157 5.40 -4.32 10.04
CA HIS A 157 6.45 -3.36 9.70
C HIS A 157 7.19 -2.82 10.94
N LYS A 158 7.43 -3.69 11.94
CA LYS A 158 8.05 -3.33 13.24
C LYS A 158 9.48 -2.81 13.09
N GLU A 159 10.20 -3.26 12.07
CA GLU A 159 11.59 -2.93 11.76
C GLU A 159 11.80 -1.47 11.32
N TYR A 160 10.78 -0.83 10.73
CA TYR A 160 10.92 0.52 10.19
C TYR A 160 10.95 1.57 11.30
N ARG A 161 12.12 2.16 11.56
CA ARG A 161 12.26 3.25 12.56
C ARG A 161 11.74 4.61 12.11
N SER A 162 11.25 4.70 10.87
CA SER A 162 10.80 5.95 10.26
C SER A 162 9.65 5.70 9.31
N LEU A 163 8.59 6.51 9.42
CA LEU A 163 7.45 6.56 8.50
C LEU A 163 7.93 6.77 7.05
N LYS A 164 8.93 7.63 6.85
CA LYS A 164 9.57 7.87 5.54
C LYS A 164 10.12 6.59 4.93
N ARG A 165 10.89 5.82 5.71
CA ARG A 165 11.44 4.55 5.23
C ARG A 165 10.36 3.50 4.96
N LEU A 166 9.30 3.49 5.77
CA LEU A 166 8.16 2.60 5.57
C LEU A 166 7.47 2.91 4.23
N VAL A 167 7.14 4.18 3.99
CA VAL A 167 6.54 4.63 2.74
C VAL A 167 7.45 4.29 1.57
N TYR A 168 8.74 4.66 1.60
CA TYR A 168 9.66 4.30 0.52
C TYR A 168 9.77 2.79 0.26
N SER A 169 9.66 1.97 1.30
CA SER A 169 9.62 0.52 1.11
C SER A 169 8.34 0.09 0.39
N PHE A 170 7.19 0.64 0.78
CA PHE A 170 5.93 0.42 0.10
C PHE A 170 5.99 0.85 -1.37
N GLU A 171 6.49 2.05 -1.65
CA GLU A 171 6.61 2.58 -3.01
C GLU A 171 7.56 1.75 -3.87
N SER A 172 8.71 1.35 -3.30
CA SER A 172 9.67 0.49 -3.98
C SER A 172 9.07 -0.87 -4.31
N TRP A 173 8.30 -1.43 -3.39
CA TRP A 173 7.60 -2.69 -3.56
C TRP A 173 6.49 -2.57 -4.62
N LEU A 174 5.67 -1.52 -4.55
CA LEU A 174 4.56 -1.27 -5.47
C LEU A 174 5.05 -1.22 -6.90
N ARG A 175 6.14 -0.48 -7.10
CA ARG A 175 6.84 -0.39 -8.37
C ARG A 175 7.31 -1.74 -8.90
N HIS A 176 7.93 -2.56 -8.07
CA HIS A 176 8.36 -3.90 -8.49
C HIS A 176 7.16 -4.71 -9.00
N LYS A 177 6.02 -4.63 -8.31
CA LYS A 177 4.81 -5.31 -8.74
C LYS A 177 4.20 -4.73 -10.01
N LEU A 178 4.22 -3.42 -10.21
CA LEU A 178 3.76 -2.83 -11.48
C LEU A 178 4.61 -3.31 -12.66
N GLU A 179 5.93 -3.36 -12.50
CA GLU A 179 6.85 -3.91 -13.52
C GLU A 179 6.55 -5.40 -13.78
N GLU A 180 6.45 -6.21 -12.74
CA GLU A 180 6.18 -7.67 -12.81
C GLU A 180 4.84 -8.00 -13.47
N LEU A 181 3.82 -7.19 -13.21
CA LEU A 181 2.45 -7.41 -13.66
C LEU A 181 2.11 -6.63 -14.94
N HIS A 182 3.09 -5.95 -15.55
CA HIS A 182 2.93 -5.10 -16.72
C HIS A 182 1.77 -4.09 -16.60
N MET A 183 1.71 -3.42 -15.44
CA MET A 183 0.67 -2.44 -15.14
C MET A 183 1.21 -1.02 -15.25
N ASP A 184 0.47 -0.15 -15.94
CA ASP A 184 0.86 1.25 -16.13
C ASP A 184 0.66 2.11 -14.88
N ARG A 185 -0.13 1.63 -13.90
CA ARG A 185 -0.45 2.37 -12.66
C ARG A 185 -0.89 1.44 -11.54
N PRO A 186 -0.79 1.88 -10.27
CA PRO A 186 -1.36 1.15 -9.16
C PRO A 186 -2.90 1.17 -9.19
N LEU A 187 -3.47 0.16 -8.54
CA LEU A 187 -4.90 0.07 -8.31
C LEU A 187 -5.26 0.74 -6.99
N ASN A 188 -6.45 1.31 -6.92
CA ASN A 188 -7.10 1.55 -5.64
C ASN A 188 -7.82 0.28 -5.13
N VAL A 189 -8.27 0.28 -3.88
CA VAL A 189 -9.01 -0.86 -3.28
C VAL A 189 -10.21 -1.23 -4.15
N GLN A 190 -10.95 -0.24 -4.68
CA GLN A 190 -12.14 -0.51 -5.48
C GLN A 190 -11.79 -1.29 -6.75
N GLU A 191 -10.77 -0.84 -7.48
CA GLU A 191 -10.31 -1.44 -8.73
C GLU A 191 -9.72 -2.84 -8.49
N LYS A 192 -9.03 -3.03 -7.36
CA LYS A 192 -8.58 -4.37 -6.94
C LYS A 192 -9.76 -5.31 -6.72
N VAL A 193 -10.81 -4.86 -6.04
CA VAL A 193 -12.03 -5.65 -5.86
C VAL A 193 -12.69 -5.97 -7.20
N ASP A 194 -12.82 -4.98 -8.08
CA ASP A 194 -13.37 -5.18 -9.43
C ASP A 194 -12.57 -6.22 -10.23
N PHE A 195 -11.24 -6.16 -10.15
CA PHE A 195 -10.33 -7.11 -10.77
C PHE A 195 -10.54 -8.54 -10.24
N LEU A 196 -10.51 -8.70 -8.91
CA LEU A 196 -10.74 -9.96 -8.21
C LEU A 196 -12.10 -10.59 -8.58
N VAL A 197 -13.16 -9.78 -8.63
CA VAL A 197 -14.51 -10.26 -9.00
C VAL A 197 -14.55 -10.68 -10.47
N ARG A 198 -13.92 -9.93 -11.37
CA ARG A 198 -13.91 -10.21 -12.81
C ARG A 198 -13.16 -11.50 -13.15
N ASN A 199 -12.12 -11.83 -12.40
CA ASN A 199 -11.26 -12.98 -12.65
C ASN A 199 -11.68 -14.25 -11.90
N ASP A 200 -12.77 -14.22 -11.15
CA ASP A 200 -13.24 -15.36 -10.33
C ASP A 200 -12.35 -15.68 -9.11
N ASP A 201 -11.49 -14.76 -8.69
CA ASP A 201 -10.51 -14.92 -7.60
C ASP A 201 -11.13 -14.80 -6.18
N LEU A 202 -12.46 -14.81 -6.07
CA LEU A 202 -13.21 -14.64 -4.83
C LEU A 202 -14.30 -15.70 -4.71
N PRO A 203 -14.67 -16.14 -3.50
CA PRO A 203 -15.82 -17.02 -3.30
C PRO A 203 -17.11 -16.45 -3.90
N ASP A 204 -17.93 -17.31 -4.53
CA ASP A 204 -19.17 -16.94 -5.23
C ASP A 204 -20.08 -16.01 -4.42
N TYR A 205 -20.24 -16.30 -3.12
CA TYR A 205 -21.14 -15.53 -2.26
C TYR A 205 -20.67 -14.09 -2.05
N MET A 206 -19.36 -13.82 -2.08
CA MET A 206 -18.82 -12.46 -2.01
C MET A 206 -19.03 -11.73 -3.33
N ARG A 207 -18.75 -12.38 -4.46
CA ARG A 207 -18.95 -11.80 -5.80
C ARG A 207 -20.42 -11.45 -6.03
N VAL A 208 -21.33 -12.38 -5.74
CA VAL A 208 -22.78 -12.19 -5.88
C VAL A 208 -23.26 -11.02 -5.01
N HIS A 209 -22.77 -10.91 -3.77
CA HIS A 209 -23.09 -9.79 -2.90
C HIS A 209 -22.63 -8.46 -3.51
N TYR A 210 -21.36 -8.38 -3.92
CA TYR A 210 -20.77 -7.18 -4.49
C TYR A 210 -21.48 -6.74 -5.79
N CYS A 211 -21.77 -7.67 -6.70
CA CYS A 211 -22.51 -7.36 -7.93
C CYS A 211 -23.93 -6.83 -7.64
N ARG A 212 -24.60 -7.31 -6.59
CA ARG A 212 -25.90 -6.78 -6.16
C ARG A 212 -25.79 -5.35 -5.66
N LEU A 213 -24.73 -5.01 -4.92
CA LEU A 213 -24.47 -3.65 -4.47
C LEU A 213 -24.26 -2.70 -5.67
N LYS A 214 -23.38 -3.07 -6.61
CA LYS A 214 -23.11 -2.25 -7.81
C LYS A 214 -24.33 -1.97 -8.67
N ARG A 215 -25.29 -2.89 -8.71
CA ARG A 215 -26.57 -2.69 -9.43
C ARG A 215 -27.49 -1.68 -8.76
N ARG A 216 -27.36 -1.44 -7.44
CA ARG A 216 -28.16 -0.46 -6.69
C ARG A 216 -27.61 0.96 -6.79
N GLU A 217 -26.34 1.09 -7.19
CA GLU A 217 -25.65 2.39 -7.36
C GLU A 217 -25.89 3.01 -8.76
N ARG A 218 -26.51 2.27 -9.69
CA ARG A 218 -26.82 2.70 -11.06
C ARG A 218 -28.27 3.11 -11.18
#